data_AF-A0A1N6I029-F1
#
_entry.id   AF-A0A1N6I029-F1
#
_cell.length_a   1.000
_cell.length_b   1.000
_cell.length_c   1.000
_cell.angle_alpha   90.00
_cell.angle_beta   90.00
_cell.angle_gamma   90.00
#
_symmetry.space_group_name_H-M   'P 1'
#
loop_
_entity.id
_entity.type
_entity.pdbx_description
1 polymer ?
#
loop_
_entity_poly.entity_id
_entity_poly.type
_entity_poly.pdbx_seq_one_letter_code
_entity_poly.pdbx_strand_id
1 'polypeptide(L)'
;MNMKLTASLVIATTALAFSIGNAQAAQGCGPGGWRNAWGQCRYAAPVIVQTAPVVYAAPAAPVSNYACPPGYWLGPWGHCRNTPYHGRLPNGMYQ
;
A
#
# COMPACT_ATOMS: atom_id res chain seq x y z
N MET A 1 -3.48 -60.10 22.01
CA MET A 1 -3.62 -58.79 21.35
C MET A 1 -2.34 -58.55 20.57
N ASN A 2 -2.38 -58.68 19.25
CA ASN A 2 -1.16 -58.69 18.43
C ASN A 2 -0.62 -57.27 18.31
N MET A 3 0.52 -56.99 18.96
CA MET A 3 1.17 -55.67 19.00
C MET A 3 1.46 -55.09 17.61
N LYS A 4 1.60 -55.96 16.60
CA LYS A 4 1.75 -55.57 15.19
C LYS A 4 0.46 -54.98 14.60
N LEU A 5 -0.70 -55.55 14.94
CA LEU A 5 -2.01 -55.08 14.47
C LEU A 5 -2.38 -53.74 15.10
N THR A 6 -2.08 -53.53 16.38
CA THR A 6 -2.30 -52.23 17.04
C THR A 6 -1.37 -51.15 16.50
N ALA A 7 -0.09 -51.45 16.25
CA ALA A 7 0.84 -50.51 15.65
C ALA A 7 0.41 -50.07 14.24
N SER A 8 -0.04 -51.01 13.40
CA SER A 8 -0.55 -50.71 12.06
C SER A 8 -1.82 -49.86 12.10
N LEU A 9 -2.72 -50.11 13.05
CA LEU A 9 -3.95 -49.34 13.20
C LEU A 9 -3.67 -47.89 13.61
N VAL A 10 -2.74 -47.70 14.56
CA VAL A 10 -2.34 -46.36 15.04
C VAL A 10 -1.71 -45.55 13.91
N ILE A 11 -0.77 -46.13 13.17
CA ILE A 11 -0.11 -45.45 12.03
C ILE A 11 -1.13 -45.06 10.96
N ALA A 12 -2.06 -45.95 10.61
CA ALA A 12 -3.11 -45.68 9.63
C ALA A 12 -4.03 -44.53 10.08
N THR A 13 -4.42 -44.49 11.36
CA THR A 13 -5.30 -43.43 11.89
C THR A 13 -4.63 -42.06 11.93
N THR A 14 -3.34 -41.97 12.26
CA THR A 14 -2.61 -40.70 12.27
C THR A 14 -2.34 -40.15 10.87
N ALA A 15 -2.09 -41.01 9.86
CA ALA A 15 -1.86 -40.58 8.48
C ALA A 15 -3.13 -40.00 7.82
N LEU A 16 -4.30 -40.54 8.19
CA LEU A 16 -5.58 -40.06 7.70
C LEU A 16 -5.93 -38.70 8.32
N ALA A 17 -5.65 -38.45 9.60
CA ALA A 17 -6.01 -37.18 10.24
C ALA A 17 -5.28 -35.94 9.69
N PHE A 18 -4.04 -36.10 9.18
CA PHE A 18 -3.25 -34.98 8.66
C PHE A 18 -3.52 -34.63 7.18
N SER A 19 -4.18 -35.51 6.43
CA SER A 19 -4.23 -35.41 4.96
C SER A 19 -5.51 -34.76 4.41
N ILE A 20 -6.55 -34.60 5.23
CA ILE A 20 -7.90 -34.28 4.73
C ILE A 20 -8.20 -32.78 4.73
N GLY A 21 -7.87 -32.03 5.79
CA GLY A 21 -8.43 -30.67 5.97
C GLY A 21 -8.15 -29.66 4.85
N ASN A 22 -6.94 -29.61 4.32
CA ASN A 22 -6.57 -28.63 3.28
C ASN A 22 -6.83 -29.15 1.86
N ALA A 23 -6.69 -30.46 1.65
CA ALA A 23 -6.83 -31.07 0.33
C ALA A 23 -8.30 -31.19 -0.09
N GLN A 24 -9.23 -31.42 0.83
CA GLN A 24 -10.67 -31.50 0.54
C GLN A 24 -11.23 -30.14 0.12
N ALA A 25 -10.94 -29.10 0.90
CA ALA A 25 -11.37 -27.73 0.60
C ALA A 25 -10.77 -27.21 -0.72
N ALA A 26 -9.57 -27.68 -1.07
CA ALA A 26 -8.87 -27.36 -2.32
C ALA A 26 -9.18 -28.31 -3.49
N GLN A 27 -10.09 -29.28 -3.35
CA GLN A 27 -10.40 -30.30 -4.36
C GLN A 27 -9.13 -31.04 -4.90
N GLY A 28 -8.16 -31.28 -4.01
CA GLY A 28 -6.89 -31.95 -4.32
C GLY A 28 -5.79 -31.04 -4.86
N CYS A 29 -5.98 -29.71 -4.91
CA CYS A 29 -4.96 -28.76 -5.39
C CYS A 29 -3.95 -28.30 -4.33
N GLY A 30 -4.01 -28.85 -3.11
CA GLY A 30 -3.11 -28.47 -2.02
C GLY A 30 -3.43 -27.11 -1.37
N PRO A 31 -2.65 -26.68 -0.37
CA PRO A 31 -2.91 -25.45 0.39
C PRO A 31 -2.96 -24.20 -0.50
N GLY A 32 -4.02 -23.39 -0.32
CA GLY A 32 -4.22 -22.15 -1.09
C GLY A 32 -4.70 -22.35 -2.53
N GLY A 33 -4.96 -23.61 -2.93
CA GLY A 33 -5.48 -23.95 -4.25
C GLY A 33 -6.97 -24.30 -4.25
N TRP A 34 -7.62 -24.24 -5.41
CA TRP A 34 -8.96 -24.80 -5.67
C TRP A 34 -9.05 -25.32 -7.11
N ARG A 35 -10.01 -26.21 -7.40
CA ARG A 35 -10.30 -26.63 -8.79
C ARG A 35 -11.40 -25.76 -9.40
N ASN A 36 -11.19 -25.31 -10.63
CA ASN A 36 -12.27 -24.72 -11.41
C ASN A 36 -13.21 -25.79 -12.01
N ALA A 37 -14.30 -25.36 -12.66
CA ALA A 37 -15.27 -26.25 -13.30
C ALA A 37 -14.67 -27.15 -14.38
N TRP A 38 -13.52 -26.78 -14.95
CA TRP A 38 -12.78 -27.55 -15.95
C TRP A 38 -11.71 -28.48 -15.36
N GLY A 39 -11.68 -28.62 -14.03
CA GLY A 39 -10.77 -29.49 -13.32
C GLY A 39 -9.34 -28.97 -13.17
N GLN A 40 -9.05 -27.71 -13.49
CA GLN A 40 -7.71 -27.14 -13.37
C GLN A 40 -7.49 -26.55 -11.97
N CYS A 41 -6.28 -26.70 -11.43
CA CYS A 41 -5.89 -26.02 -10.19
C CYS A 41 -5.66 -24.52 -10.42
N ARG A 42 -6.19 -23.72 -9.51
CA ARG A 42 -6.05 -22.26 -9.42
C ARG A 42 -5.57 -21.91 -8.03
N TYR A 43 -4.80 -20.84 -7.91
CA TYR A 43 -4.27 -20.33 -6.65
C TYR A 43 -4.58 -18.83 -6.56
N ALA A 44 -4.90 -18.35 -5.36
CA ALA A 44 -5.08 -16.92 -5.14
C ALA A 44 -3.70 -16.26 -5.20
N ALA A 45 -3.55 -15.26 -6.06
CA ALA A 45 -2.39 -14.38 -5.98
C ALA A 45 -2.45 -13.62 -4.64
N PRO A 46 -1.31 -13.38 -3.98
CA PRO A 46 -1.28 -12.57 -2.78
C PRO A 46 -1.78 -11.16 -3.10
N VAL A 47 -2.65 -10.61 -2.25
CA VAL A 47 -3.06 -9.21 -2.33
C VAL A 47 -1.86 -8.36 -1.87
N ILE A 48 -1.14 -7.78 -2.82
CA ILE A 48 -0.09 -6.80 -2.54
C ILE A 48 -0.79 -5.46 -2.26
N VAL A 49 -0.92 -5.10 -0.98
CA VAL A 49 -1.36 -3.75 -0.61
C VAL A 49 -0.16 -2.82 -0.83
N GLN A 50 -0.18 -2.08 -1.93
CA GLN A 50 0.75 -0.96 -2.11
C GLN A 50 0.30 0.16 -1.18
N THR A 51 1.07 0.39 -0.12
CA THR A 51 0.86 1.57 0.73
C THR A 51 1.09 2.81 -0.12
N ALA A 52 0.02 3.55 -0.42
CA ALA A 52 0.15 4.83 -1.10
C ALA A 52 1.02 5.77 -0.23
N PRO A 53 2.01 6.46 -0.81
CA PRO A 53 2.79 7.43 -0.05
C PRO A 53 1.88 8.56 0.42
N VAL A 54 1.97 8.90 1.70
CA VAL A 54 1.31 10.10 2.23
C VAL A 54 2.00 11.31 1.61
N VAL A 55 1.31 11.98 0.68
CA VAL A 55 1.78 13.23 0.07
C VAL A 55 1.51 14.34 1.08
N TYR A 56 2.53 14.72 1.83
CA TYR A 56 2.47 15.94 2.63
C TYR A 56 2.55 17.14 1.67
N ALA A 57 1.57 18.03 1.72
CA ALA A 57 1.72 19.34 1.09
C ALA A 57 2.96 20.01 1.70
N ALA A 58 3.94 20.34 0.86
CA ALA A 58 5.11 21.08 1.33
C ALA A 58 4.62 22.37 1.99
N PRO A 59 5.10 22.71 3.21
CA PRO A 59 4.82 24.00 3.82
C PRO A 59 5.19 25.09 2.81
N ALA A 60 4.30 26.06 2.61
CA ALA A 60 4.61 27.23 1.79
C ALA A 60 5.95 27.78 2.28
N ALA A 61 6.93 27.84 1.36
CA ALA A 61 8.29 28.22 1.71
C ALA A 61 8.26 29.53 2.51
N PRO A 62 9.00 29.63 3.63
CA PRO A 62 9.06 30.88 4.36
C PRO A 62 9.61 31.95 3.41
N VAL A 63 8.82 32.99 3.16
CA VAL A 63 9.28 34.18 2.44
C VAL A 63 10.48 34.72 3.19
N SER A 64 11.66 34.53 2.61
CA SER A 64 12.93 34.88 3.25
C SER A 64 12.91 36.33 3.67
N ASN A 65 13.05 36.57 4.98
CA ASN A 65 13.15 37.90 5.59
C ASN A 65 14.41 38.68 5.14
N TYR A 66 15.22 38.10 4.23
CA TYR A 66 16.40 38.71 3.60
C TYR A 66 16.21 39.01 2.11
N ALA A 67 15.01 38.86 1.55
CA ALA A 67 14.84 39.01 0.11
C ALA A 67 15.13 40.43 -0.40
N CYS A 68 15.02 41.47 0.46
CA CYS A 68 15.12 42.87 0.05
C CYS A 68 15.94 43.75 1.02
N PRO A 69 16.64 44.79 0.50
CA PRO A 69 17.36 45.77 1.32
C PRO A 69 16.44 46.52 2.30
N PRO A 70 16.99 47.13 3.38
CA PRO A 70 16.22 47.99 4.27
C PRO A 70 15.46 49.08 3.51
N GLY A 71 14.16 49.24 3.79
CA GLY A 71 13.28 50.19 3.08
C GLY A 71 12.61 49.63 1.83
N TYR A 72 12.90 48.37 1.46
CA TYR A 72 12.25 47.67 0.37
C TYR A 72 11.44 46.47 0.90
N TRP A 73 10.36 46.16 0.21
CA TRP A 73 9.48 45.04 0.50
C TRP A 73 9.38 44.12 -0.73
N LEU A 74 9.12 42.83 -0.49
CA LEU A 74 9.01 41.84 -1.56
C LEU A 74 7.68 41.98 -2.29
N GLY A 75 7.73 42.41 -3.55
CA GLY A 75 6.56 42.58 -4.42
C GLY A 75 5.84 41.26 -4.72
N PRO A 76 4.59 41.31 -5.21
CA PRO A 76 3.80 40.11 -5.53
C PRO A 76 4.47 39.13 -6.50
N TRP A 77 5.39 39.63 -7.33
CA TRP A 77 6.14 38.86 -8.32
C TRP A 77 7.57 38.50 -7.87
N GLY A 78 7.91 38.72 -6.60
CA GLY A 78 9.25 38.42 -6.06
C GLY A 78 10.31 39.49 -6.34
N HIS A 79 9.94 40.66 -6.86
CA HIS A 79 10.85 41.81 -7.01
C HIS A 79 10.78 42.73 -5.80
N CYS A 80 11.93 43.19 -5.33
CA CYS A 80 11.98 44.20 -4.28
C CYS A 80 11.44 45.54 -4.79
N ARG A 81 10.54 46.14 -4.00
CA ARG A 81 9.94 47.44 -4.30
C ARG A 81 9.97 48.33 -3.06
N ASN A 82 9.95 49.63 -3.27
CA ASN A 82 9.80 50.65 -2.23
C ASN A 82 8.53 51.51 -2.42
N THR A 83 7.71 51.20 -3.43
CA THR A 83 6.46 51.88 -3.75
C THR A 83 5.29 50.91 -3.64
N PRO A 84 4.04 51.37 -3.39
CA PRO A 84 2.85 50.54 -3.53
C PRO A 84 2.76 49.88 -4.91
N TYR A 85 2.17 48.68 -4.97
CA TYR A 85 1.95 47.95 -6.21
C TYR A 85 0.57 48.26 -6.77
N HIS A 86 0.51 48.55 -8.08
CA HIS A 86 -0.72 48.62 -8.85
C HIS A 86 -0.62 47.72 -10.08
N GLY A 87 -1.58 46.84 -10.29
CA GLY A 87 -1.63 45.93 -11.43
C GLY A 87 -2.13 44.53 -11.08
N ARG A 88 -1.88 43.59 -12.00
CA ARG A 88 -2.36 42.22 -11.90
C ARG A 88 -1.46 41.37 -11.00
N LEU A 89 -2.05 40.77 -9.98
CA LEU A 89 -1.39 39.85 -9.05
C LEU A 89 -1.21 38.45 -9.66
N PRO A 90 -0.33 37.61 -9.06
CA PRO A 90 -0.16 36.22 -9.46
C PRO A 90 -1.43 35.38 -9.39
N ASN A 91 -2.36 35.73 -8.49
CA ASN A 91 -3.67 35.11 -8.37
C ASN A 91 -4.68 35.61 -9.42
N GLY A 92 -4.26 36.48 -10.35
CA GLY A 92 -5.09 37.04 -11.40
C GLY A 92 -5.95 38.23 -10.99
N MET A 93 -5.99 38.59 -9.70
CA MET A 93 -6.70 39.76 -9.19
C MET A 93 -5.94 41.05 -9.48
N TYR A 94 -6.59 42.20 -9.30
CA TYR A 94 -5.95 43.51 -9.42
C TYR A 94 -5.88 44.23 -8.07
N GLN A 95 -4.81 44.99 -7.86
CA GLN A 95 -4.56 45.88 -6.70
C GLN A 95 -4.05 47.23 -7.19
#